data_AF-A0A257NRV5-F1
#
_entry.id   AF-A0A257NRV5-F1
#
_cell.length_a   1.000
_cell.length_b   1.000
_cell.length_c   1.000
_cell.angle_alpha   90.00
_cell.angle_beta   90.00
_cell.angle_gamma   90.00
#
_symmetry.space_group_name_H-M   'P 1'
#
loop_
_entity.id
_entity.type
_entity.pdbx_description
1 polymer ?
#
loop_
_entity_poly.entity_id
_entity_poly.type
_entity_poly.pdbx_seq_one_letter_code
_entity_poly.pdbx_strand_id
1 'polypeptide(L)'
;GLVEKVEALARLQLADGRTIMPGAFIPRLNDSQIILLFKQGLEQGLSQLDQWDGQLPQASELPERTPTYPLGLSLNLPLEALAHPECAHWVADALKKHQIPAVRLTLEVLEHHEIQELERSQQQMHALVALGIALAMDDLGAGYSNLIRLNNLPFDTVKIDQALIRSAYDDPVRIIKFISALIHMTHALDLIVVAEGLEHPDLIEAVRILGADMGQGYAIAHPLPPEQFTEWLRTRPPLVDTSYPRTPLGAIAVHWRMINYAIPMNQMAGEGLANNCPVNRFIIEQQLEGSALDAAHRALHTAAHSQGSHNAEVYQLLHQVQALLAELVVKPDPTA
;
A
#
# COMPACT_ATOMS: atom_id res chain seq x y z
N GLY A 1 7.33 6.93 -6.54
CA GLY A 1 8.53 6.16 -6.19
C GLY A 1 9.53 6.92 -5.36
N LEU A 2 9.09 8.02 -4.75
CA LEU A 2 9.80 8.73 -3.69
C LEU A 2 9.60 7.96 -2.38
N VAL A 3 10.50 8.13 -1.41
CA VAL A 3 10.33 7.60 -0.04
C VAL A 3 9.80 8.73 0.82
N GLU A 4 8.49 8.78 1.02
CA GLU A 4 7.85 9.93 1.68
C GLU A 4 7.66 9.71 3.19
N LYS A 5 7.58 8.46 3.61
CA LYS A 5 7.22 8.06 4.97
C LYS A 5 7.89 6.74 5.34
N VAL A 6 8.18 6.55 6.62
CA VAL A 6 8.66 5.29 7.19
C VAL A 6 7.73 4.86 8.32
N GLU A 7 7.62 3.55 8.56
CA GLU A 7 6.92 3.03 9.74
C GLU A 7 7.92 2.64 10.83
N ALA A 8 7.68 3.09 12.07
CA ALA A 8 8.44 2.66 13.22
C ALA A 8 7.92 1.32 13.76
N LEU A 9 8.79 0.31 13.70
CA LEU A 9 8.48 -1.05 14.12
C LEU A 9 9.23 -1.41 15.41
N ALA A 10 8.48 -1.73 16.47
CA ALA A 10 9.07 -2.09 17.75
C ALA A 10 9.91 -3.38 17.66
N ARG A 11 11.11 -3.34 18.25
CA ARG A 11 12.02 -4.49 18.42
C ARG A 11 12.62 -4.43 19.81
N LEU A 12 12.42 -5.46 20.62
CA LEU A 12 12.92 -5.48 22.00
C LEU A 12 14.34 -6.01 22.04
N GLN A 13 15.31 -5.15 22.36
CA GLN A 13 16.71 -5.55 22.55
C GLN A 13 16.96 -6.00 23.99
N LEU A 14 17.53 -7.19 24.16
CA LEU A 14 17.97 -7.70 25.45
C LEU A 14 19.41 -7.28 25.75
N ALA A 15 19.79 -7.29 27.03
CA ALA A 15 21.14 -6.96 27.48
C ALA A 15 22.23 -7.90 26.91
N ASP A 16 21.86 -9.10 26.49
CA ASP A 16 22.75 -10.08 25.86
C ASP A 16 22.87 -9.90 24.33
N GLY A 17 22.26 -8.85 23.77
CA GLY A 17 22.30 -8.51 22.35
C GLY A 17 21.26 -9.21 21.48
N ARG A 18 20.40 -10.07 22.05
CA ARG A 18 19.31 -10.69 21.29
C ARG A 18 18.16 -9.72 21.05
N THR A 19 17.56 -9.79 19.85
CA THR A 19 16.33 -9.06 19.51
C THR A 19 15.11 -9.97 19.61
N ILE A 20 14.09 -9.55 20.35
CA ILE A 20 12.78 -10.20 20.42
C ILE A 20 11.79 -9.44 19.52
N MET A 21 11.09 -10.18 18.67
CA MET A 21 10.09 -9.67 17.73
C MET A 21 8.77 -9.31 18.44
N PRO A 22 8.01 -8.33 17.93
CA PRO A 22 6.78 -7.83 18.57
C PRO A 22 5.76 -8.92 18.87
N GLY A 23 5.53 -9.87 17.94
CA GLY A 23 4.62 -10.99 18.16
C GLY A 23 4.97 -11.89 19.35
N ALA A 24 6.21 -11.85 19.85
CA ALA A 24 6.64 -12.62 21.02
C ALA A 24 6.53 -11.83 22.34
N PHE A 25 6.66 -10.50 22.33
CA PHE A 25 6.65 -9.73 23.59
C PHE A 25 5.37 -8.93 23.80
N ILE A 26 4.72 -8.41 22.75
CA ILE A 26 3.50 -7.59 22.88
C ILE A 26 2.37 -8.36 23.59
N PRO A 27 2.06 -9.63 23.25
CA PRO A 27 1.00 -10.38 23.93
C PRO A 27 1.25 -10.65 25.42
N ARG A 28 2.45 -10.33 25.93
CA ARG A 28 2.83 -10.49 27.34
C ARG A 28 2.75 -9.20 28.14
N LEU A 29 2.45 -8.08 27.49
CA LEU A 29 2.32 -6.78 28.12
C LEU A 29 0.91 -6.58 28.66
N ASN A 30 0.80 -5.89 29.79
CA ASN A 30 -0.48 -5.34 30.25
C ASN A 30 -0.72 -3.94 29.66
N ASP A 31 -1.93 -3.40 29.85
CA ASP A 31 -2.36 -2.12 29.29
C ASP A 31 -1.39 -0.97 29.61
N SER A 32 -0.92 -0.88 30.85
CA SER A 32 0.04 0.17 31.26
C SER A 32 1.39 0.03 30.56
N GLN A 33 1.83 -1.21 30.32
CA GLN A 33 3.06 -1.49 29.58
C GLN A 33 2.90 -1.22 28.08
N ILE A 34 1.73 -1.48 27.50
CA ILE A 34 1.40 -1.13 26.10
C ILE A 34 1.42 0.38 25.91
N ILE A 35 0.78 1.13 26.83
CA ILE A 35 0.81 2.60 26.83
C ILE A 35 2.26 3.11 26.95
N LEU A 36 3.06 2.50 27.84
CA LEU A 36 4.46 2.87 27.99
C LEU A 36 5.26 2.60 26.71
N LEU A 37 5.05 1.44 26.07
CA LEU A 37 5.68 1.09 24.79
C LEU A 37 5.33 2.11 23.71
N PHE A 38 4.06 2.49 23.57
CA PHE A 38 3.63 3.53 22.64
C PHE A 38 4.35 4.86 22.88
N LYS A 39 4.36 5.35 24.13
CA LYS A 39 5.02 6.60 24.49
C LYS A 39 6.53 6.56 24.21
N GLN A 40 7.18 5.44 24.48
CA GLN A 40 8.60 5.25 24.16
C GLN A 40 8.85 5.22 22.65
N GLY A 41 8.01 4.52 21.89
CA GLY A 41 8.09 4.48 20.43
C GLY A 41 7.89 5.85 19.80
N LEU A 42 6.93 6.63 20.32
CA LEU A 42 6.69 8.01 19.89
C LEU A 42 7.90 8.91 20.14
N GLU A 43 8.45 8.88 21.35
CA GLU A 43 9.64 9.67 21.71
C GLU A 43 10.85 9.29 20.86
N GLN A 44 11.08 7.99 20.63
CA GLN A 44 12.19 7.50 19.81
C GLN A 44 12.01 7.86 18.34
N GLY A 45 10.81 7.65 17.79
CA GLY A 45 10.52 7.94 16.39
C GLY A 45 10.61 9.42 16.05
N LEU A 46 10.05 10.30 16.90
CA LEU A 46 10.13 11.75 16.67
C LEU A 46 11.55 12.28 16.84
N SER A 47 12.31 11.78 17.82
CA SER A 47 13.74 12.07 17.94
C SER A 47 14.51 11.64 16.69
N GLN A 48 14.17 10.50 16.10
CA GLN A 48 14.82 10.03 14.89
C GLN A 48 14.48 10.87 13.65
N LEU A 49 13.23 11.35 13.54
CA LEU A 49 12.85 12.32 12.49
C LEU A 49 13.65 13.62 12.60
N ASP A 50 13.78 14.18 13.80
CA ASP A 50 14.56 15.40 14.05
C ASP A 50 16.04 15.21 13.66
N GLN A 51 16.62 14.06 14.01
CA GLN A 51 17.98 13.70 13.58
C GLN A 51 18.12 13.62 12.05
N TRP A 52 17.14 13.02 11.37
CA TRP A 52 17.17 12.92 9.91
C TRP A 52 17.00 14.27 9.21
N ASP A 53 16.23 15.20 9.77
CA ASP A 53 16.12 16.56 9.22
C ASP A 53 17.47 17.28 9.19
N GLY A 54 18.35 16.99 10.16
CA GLY A 54 19.71 17.54 10.21
C GLY A 54 20.77 16.79 9.39
N GLN A 55 20.50 15.53 9.01
CA GLN A 55 21.50 14.62 8.41
C GLN A 55 21.24 14.23 6.97
N LEU A 56 19.97 14.21 6.54
CA LEU A 56 19.63 13.83 5.18
C LEU A 56 19.97 14.98 4.22
N PRO A 57 20.57 14.70 3.05
CA PRO A 57 20.90 15.74 2.09
C PRO A 57 19.64 16.51 1.70
N GLN A 58 19.75 17.82 1.54
CA GLN A 58 18.62 18.61 1.04
C GLN A 58 18.25 18.16 -0.37
N ALA A 59 17.00 18.39 -0.75
CA ALA A 59 16.42 18.12 -2.06
C ALA A 59 17.35 18.34 -3.27
N SER A 60 18.19 19.37 -3.21
CA SER A 60 19.12 19.78 -4.26
C SER A 60 20.34 18.87 -4.46
N GLU A 61 20.67 18.02 -3.49
CA GLU A 61 21.85 17.14 -3.50
C GLU A 61 21.51 15.68 -3.84
N LEU A 62 20.24 15.39 -4.01
CA LEU A 62 19.73 14.05 -4.26
C LEU A 62 19.35 13.91 -5.75
N PRO A 63 19.34 12.68 -6.30
CA PRO A 63 18.82 12.43 -7.64
C PRO A 63 17.41 13.05 -7.83
N GLU A 64 17.03 13.42 -9.06
CA GLU A 64 15.72 14.05 -9.40
C GLU A 64 14.46 13.30 -8.90
N ARG A 65 14.63 12.11 -8.31
CA ARG A 65 13.59 11.23 -7.77
C ARG A 65 13.76 10.94 -6.28
N THR A 66 14.29 11.88 -5.51
CA THR A 66 14.32 11.80 -4.06
C THR A 66 13.46 12.91 -3.48
N PRO A 67 12.61 12.62 -2.48
CA PRO A 67 11.64 13.61 -2.01
C PRO A 67 12.32 14.89 -1.52
N THR A 68 11.71 16.01 -1.88
CA THR A 68 12.11 17.35 -1.51
C THR A 68 11.54 17.81 -0.17
N TYR A 69 10.93 16.90 0.59
CA TYR A 69 10.22 17.18 1.85
C TYR A 69 10.76 16.31 2.98
N PRO A 70 10.69 16.78 4.23
CA PRO A 70 11.17 16.00 5.36
C PRO A 70 10.28 14.75 5.55
N LEU A 71 10.92 13.61 5.87
CA LEU A 71 10.25 12.30 5.97
C LEU A 71 9.09 12.32 6.97
N GLY A 72 8.00 11.65 6.63
CA GLY A 72 6.94 11.29 7.56
C GLY A 72 7.28 10.05 8.38
N LEU A 73 6.60 9.90 9.52
CA LEU A 73 6.66 8.75 10.40
C LEU A 73 5.26 8.20 10.63
N SER A 74 5.08 6.91 10.38
CA SER A 74 3.96 6.12 10.85
C SER A 74 4.32 5.42 12.17
N LEU A 75 3.39 5.40 13.11
CA LEU A 75 3.53 4.66 14.37
C LEU A 75 2.21 3.98 14.74
N ASN A 76 2.30 2.70 15.11
CA ASN A 76 1.17 1.94 15.63
C ASN A 76 0.62 2.57 16.93
N LEU A 77 -0.69 2.85 16.96
CA LEU A 77 -1.44 3.37 18.09
C LEU A 77 -2.35 2.25 18.66
N PRO A 78 -1.94 1.59 19.76
CA PRO A 78 -2.75 0.55 20.38
C PRO A 78 -4.02 1.13 21.02
N LEU A 79 -5.07 0.31 21.11
CA LEU A 79 -6.38 0.73 21.61
C LEU A 79 -6.31 1.23 23.06
N GLU A 80 -5.48 0.62 23.90
CA GLU A 80 -5.27 0.99 25.30
C GLU A 80 -4.72 2.41 25.41
N ALA A 81 -3.82 2.80 24.49
CA ALA A 81 -3.32 4.16 24.41
C ALA A 81 -4.37 5.12 23.86
N LEU A 82 -5.10 4.73 22.79
CA LEU A 82 -6.14 5.56 22.19
C LEU A 82 -7.31 5.83 23.15
N ALA A 83 -7.71 4.86 23.96
CA ALA A 83 -8.78 5.00 24.93
C ALA A 83 -8.38 5.82 26.17
N HIS A 84 -7.09 6.12 26.34
CA HIS A 84 -6.59 6.87 27.48
C HIS A 84 -6.91 8.38 27.33
N PRO A 85 -7.45 9.05 28.36
CA PRO A 85 -7.84 10.48 28.28
C PRO A 85 -6.70 11.44 27.90
N GLU A 86 -5.47 11.09 28.28
CA GLU A 86 -4.26 11.88 28.04
C GLU A 86 -3.56 11.55 26.70
N CYS A 87 -4.14 10.69 25.85
CA CYS A 87 -3.48 10.24 24.61
C CYS A 87 -3.05 11.41 23.73
N ALA A 88 -4.00 12.27 23.34
CA ALA A 88 -3.72 13.43 22.49
C ALA A 88 -2.72 14.40 23.15
N HIS A 89 -2.74 14.51 24.49
CA HIS A 89 -1.80 15.35 25.22
C HIS A 89 -0.36 14.81 25.15
N TRP A 90 -0.16 13.50 25.36
CA TRP A 90 1.16 12.87 25.20
C TRP A 90 1.72 13.07 23.80
N VAL A 91 0.86 12.97 22.77
CA VAL A 91 1.29 13.17 21.39
C VAL A 91 1.65 14.62 21.11
N ALA A 92 0.81 15.58 21.53
CA ALA A 92 1.09 17.01 21.39
C ALA A 92 2.40 17.42 22.08
N ASP A 93 2.63 16.93 23.29
CA ASP A 93 3.84 17.24 24.06
C ASP A 93 5.09 16.66 23.39
N ALA A 94 5.03 15.43 22.90
CA ALA A 94 6.15 14.81 22.20
C ALA A 94 6.48 15.54 20.88
N LEU A 95 5.46 15.88 20.07
CA LEU A 95 5.65 16.68 18.85
C LEU A 95 6.29 18.04 19.15
N LYS A 96 5.80 18.74 20.17
CA LYS A 96 6.34 20.04 20.60
C LYS A 96 7.78 19.93 21.09
N LYS A 97 8.08 18.90 21.88
CA LYS A 97 9.42 18.65 22.44
C LYS A 97 10.47 18.45 21.35
N HIS A 98 10.14 17.66 20.33
CA HIS A 98 11.02 17.36 19.19
C HIS A 98 10.87 18.34 18.03
N GLN A 99 10.02 19.35 18.16
CA GLN A 99 9.75 20.38 17.14
C GLN A 99 9.31 19.81 15.77
N ILE A 100 8.64 18.65 15.78
CA ILE A 100 8.14 17.99 14.58
C ILE A 100 6.72 18.49 14.25
N PRO A 101 6.46 19.00 13.03
CA PRO A 101 5.11 19.32 12.58
C PRO A 101 4.19 18.09 12.63
N ALA A 102 2.99 18.25 13.18
CA ALA A 102 2.01 17.18 13.35
C ALA A 102 1.67 16.41 12.06
N VAL A 103 1.67 17.10 10.91
CA VAL A 103 1.40 16.52 9.58
C VAL A 103 2.41 15.45 9.16
N ARG A 104 3.58 15.39 9.81
CA ARG A 104 4.60 14.35 9.57
C ARG A 104 4.39 13.10 10.41
N LEU A 105 3.46 13.10 11.35
CA LEU A 105 3.11 11.93 12.14
C LEU A 105 1.80 11.34 11.62
N THR A 106 1.84 10.06 11.29
CA THR A 106 0.66 9.22 11.07
C THR A 106 0.56 8.24 12.23
N LEU A 107 -0.61 8.13 12.85
CA LEU A 107 -0.90 7.11 13.86
C LEU A 107 -1.78 6.03 13.25
N GLU A 108 -1.31 4.79 13.31
CA GLU A 108 -1.96 3.65 12.68
C GLU A 108 -2.81 2.93 13.72
N VAL A 109 -4.11 2.85 13.47
CA VAL A 109 -5.08 2.24 14.37
C VAL A 109 -5.53 0.93 13.76
N LEU A 110 -5.19 -0.16 14.44
CA LEU A 110 -5.63 -1.51 14.08
C LEU A 110 -7.16 -1.61 14.08
N GLU A 111 -7.69 -2.48 13.23
CA GLU A 111 -9.12 -2.75 13.10
C GLU A 111 -9.72 -3.42 14.35
N HIS A 112 -10.00 -2.65 15.41
CA HIS A 112 -10.67 -3.14 16.61
C HIS A 112 -12.17 -2.84 16.54
N HIS A 113 -12.98 -3.88 16.69
CA HIS A 113 -14.44 -3.76 16.69
C HIS A 113 -14.97 -2.81 17.77
N GLU A 114 -14.22 -2.70 18.87
CA GLU A 114 -14.55 -1.90 20.05
C GLU A 114 -14.35 -0.38 19.83
N ILE A 115 -13.63 0.06 18.79
CA ILE A 115 -13.35 1.51 18.58
C ILE A 115 -14.63 2.33 18.45
N GLN A 116 -15.64 1.82 17.74
CA GLN A 116 -16.91 2.52 17.58
C GLN A 116 -17.74 2.53 18.87
N GLU A 117 -17.56 1.53 19.74
CA GLU A 117 -18.31 1.42 20.99
C GLU A 117 -17.68 2.26 22.11
N LEU A 118 -16.40 2.62 21.96
CA LEU A 118 -15.67 3.45 22.90
C LEU A 118 -15.75 4.94 22.53
N GLU A 119 -16.73 5.66 23.09
CA GLU A 119 -16.89 7.12 22.93
C GLU A 119 -15.57 7.88 23.18
N ARG A 120 -14.77 7.42 24.14
CA ARG A 120 -13.46 8.01 24.46
C ARG A 120 -12.46 7.89 23.30
N SER A 121 -12.41 6.75 22.63
CA SER A 121 -11.51 6.54 21.49
C SER A 121 -11.88 7.50 20.36
N GLN A 122 -13.16 7.69 20.06
CA GLN A 122 -13.60 8.66 19.07
C GLN A 122 -13.21 10.10 19.46
N GLN A 123 -13.40 10.48 20.73
CA GLN A 123 -12.99 11.80 21.22
C GLN A 123 -11.48 12.03 21.04
N GLN A 124 -10.65 11.03 21.36
CA GLN A 124 -9.20 11.13 21.21
C GLN A 124 -8.79 11.16 19.73
N MET A 125 -9.43 10.40 18.84
CA MET A 125 -9.18 10.49 17.40
C MET A 125 -9.45 11.90 16.87
N HIS A 126 -10.58 12.51 17.23
CA HIS A 126 -10.89 13.89 16.83
C HIS A 126 -9.90 14.89 17.41
N ALA A 127 -9.45 14.69 18.66
CA ALA A 127 -8.43 15.53 19.27
C ALA A 127 -7.08 15.41 18.55
N LEU A 128 -6.67 14.20 18.15
CA LEU A 128 -5.44 13.96 17.37
C LEU A 128 -5.54 14.62 15.98
N VAL A 129 -6.66 14.47 15.28
CA VAL A 129 -6.89 15.13 13.98
C VAL A 129 -6.88 16.65 14.14
N ALA A 130 -7.44 17.20 15.23
CA ALA A 130 -7.40 18.63 15.51
C ALA A 130 -5.98 19.18 15.74
N LEU A 131 -5.02 18.33 16.11
CA LEU A 131 -3.59 18.68 16.16
C LEU A 131 -2.95 18.73 14.76
N GLY A 132 -3.62 18.20 13.73
CA GLY A 132 -3.10 18.06 12.37
C GLY A 132 -2.37 16.74 12.11
N ILE A 133 -2.63 15.72 12.93
CA ILE A 133 -2.06 14.37 12.80
C ILE A 133 -2.92 13.54 11.85
N ALA A 134 -2.26 12.75 11.01
CA ALA A 134 -2.92 11.78 10.17
C ALA A 134 -3.26 10.49 10.95
N LEU A 135 -4.44 9.92 10.74
CA LEU A 135 -4.84 8.61 11.24
C LEU A 135 -4.97 7.63 10.08
N ALA A 136 -4.28 6.50 10.18
CA ALA A 136 -4.42 5.39 9.24
C ALA A 136 -5.26 4.27 9.86
N MET A 137 -6.18 3.70 9.09
CA MET A 137 -6.77 2.41 9.39
C MET A 137 -5.82 1.32 8.90
N ASP A 138 -5.39 0.47 9.83
CA ASP A 138 -4.49 -0.65 9.54
C ASP A 138 -5.25 -1.97 9.30
N ASP A 139 -4.65 -2.89 8.54
CA ASP A 139 -5.16 -4.24 8.23
C ASP A 139 -6.52 -4.32 7.50
N LEU A 140 -6.82 -3.43 6.55
CA LEU A 140 -8.05 -3.55 5.76
C LEU A 140 -8.06 -4.88 4.96
N GLY A 141 -9.06 -5.73 5.24
CA GLY A 141 -9.25 -7.00 4.55
C GLY A 141 -8.80 -8.24 5.32
N ALA A 142 -8.19 -8.09 6.50
CA ALA A 142 -7.82 -9.21 7.38
C ALA A 142 -9.02 -9.84 8.13
N GLY A 143 -10.21 -9.20 8.10
CA GLY A 143 -11.40 -9.64 8.85
C GLY A 143 -12.69 -8.85 8.61
N TYR A 144 -13.36 -8.42 9.69
CA TYR A 144 -14.67 -7.74 9.72
C TYR A 144 -14.59 -6.24 9.37
N SER A 145 -13.77 -5.87 8.38
CA SER A 145 -13.57 -4.46 8.02
C SER A 145 -14.90 -3.84 7.60
N ASN A 146 -15.51 -3.09 8.50
CA ASN A 146 -16.81 -2.49 8.25
C ASN A 146 -16.57 -1.18 7.49
N LEU A 147 -16.93 -1.14 6.21
CA LEU A 147 -16.85 0.09 5.39
C LEU A 147 -17.58 1.27 6.02
N ILE A 148 -18.57 1.02 6.88
CA ILE A 148 -19.25 2.05 7.67
C ILE A 148 -18.29 2.73 8.65
N ARG A 149 -17.28 2.03 9.18
CA ARG A 149 -16.23 2.61 10.04
C ARG A 149 -15.37 3.60 9.29
N LEU A 150 -14.93 3.24 8.08
CA LEU A 150 -14.16 4.15 7.22
C LEU A 150 -14.92 5.45 6.96
N ASN A 151 -16.24 5.37 6.78
CA ASN A 151 -17.07 6.55 6.54
C ASN A 151 -17.31 7.42 7.80
N ASN A 152 -17.24 6.84 9.01
CA ASN A 152 -17.67 7.51 10.24
C ASN A 152 -16.52 7.92 11.16
N LEU A 153 -15.31 7.42 10.92
CA LEU A 153 -14.12 7.72 11.72
C LEU A 153 -13.19 8.64 10.92
N PRO A 154 -12.45 9.54 11.59
CA PRO A 154 -11.65 10.56 10.92
C PRO A 154 -10.29 10.00 10.45
N PHE A 155 -10.32 8.92 9.67
CA PHE A 155 -9.15 8.41 8.98
C PHE A 155 -8.86 9.25 7.73
N ASP A 156 -7.58 9.33 7.35
CA ASP A 156 -7.12 9.88 6.06
C ASP A 156 -6.42 8.83 5.20
N THR A 157 -5.98 7.73 5.81
CA THR A 157 -5.22 6.68 5.16
C THR A 157 -5.83 5.31 5.46
N VAL A 158 -5.78 4.41 4.48
CA VAL A 158 -6.19 3.01 4.60
C VAL A 158 -5.06 2.13 4.12
N LYS A 159 -4.68 1.15 4.95
CA LYS A 159 -3.65 0.16 4.63
C LYS A 159 -4.33 -1.15 4.24
N ILE A 160 -4.08 -1.64 3.02
CA ILE A 160 -4.59 -2.92 2.52
C ILE A 160 -3.66 -4.02 3.01
N ASP A 161 -4.21 -4.96 3.78
CA ASP A 161 -3.46 -6.02 4.45
C ASP A 161 -2.67 -6.92 3.47
N GLN A 162 -1.49 -7.33 3.92
CA GLN A 162 -0.58 -8.20 3.18
C GLN A 162 -1.20 -9.54 2.79
N ALA A 163 -2.08 -10.14 3.60
CA ALA A 163 -2.66 -11.44 3.29
C ALA A 163 -3.63 -11.32 2.10
N LEU A 164 -4.37 -10.21 2.01
CA LEU A 164 -5.18 -9.92 0.85
C LEU A 164 -4.33 -9.70 -0.40
N ILE A 165 -3.29 -8.87 -0.32
CA ILE A 165 -2.36 -8.63 -1.45
C ILE A 165 -1.74 -9.95 -1.93
N ARG A 166 -1.26 -10.80 -1.00
CA ARG A 166 -0.63 -12.08 -1.31
C ARG A 166 -1.59 -13.12 -1.89
N SER A 167 -2.88 -13.06 -1.55
CA SER A 167 -3.89 -13.96 -2.12
C SER A 167 -4.06 -13.79 -3.65
N ALA A 168 -3.49 -12.74 -4.24
CA ALA A 168 -3.41 -12.56 -5.69
C ALA A 168 -2.62 -13.67 -6.40
N TYR A 169 -1.77 -14.43 -5.70
CA TYR A 169 -1.15 -15.62 -6.29
C TYR A 169 -2.08 -16.84 -6.34
N ASP A 170 -3.11 -16.87 -5.49
CA ASP A 170 -4.01 -18.01 -5.37
C ASP A 170 -5.23 -17.85 -6.32
N ASP A 171 -5.75 -16.63 -6.45
CA ASP A 171 -6.81 -16.30 -7.41
C ASP A 171 -6.55 -14.91 -8.05
N PRO A 172 -5.64 -14.84 -9.03
CA PRO A 172 -5.14 -13.58 -9.56
C PRO A 172 -6.24 -12.66 -10.08
N VAL A 173 -7.17 -13.21 -10.87
CA VAL A 173 -8.21 -12.40 -11.51
C VAL A 173 -9.17 -11.85 -10.48
N ARG A 174 -9.65 -12.68 -9.55
CA ARG A 174 -10.62 -12.26 -8.54
C ARG A 174 -10.01 -11.25 -7.58
N ILE A 175 -8.79 -11.50 -7.11
CA ILE A 175 -8.15 -10.65 -6.11
C ILE A 175 -7.72 -9.31 -6.68
N ILE A 176 -7.19 -9.26 -7.92
CA ILE A 176 -6.90 -7.98 -8.59
C ILE A 176 -8.15 -7.11 -8.74
N LYS A 177 -9.30 -7.72 -9.10
CA LYS A 177 -10.59 -7.01 -9.15
C LYS A 177 -11.00 -6.46 -7.79
N PHE A 178 -10.83 -7.26 -6.75
CA PHE A 178 -11.19 -6.88 -5.39
C PHE A 178 -10.31 -5.75 -4.86
N ILE A 179 -8.98 -5.84 -5.01
CA ILE A 179 -8.03 -4.77 -4.65
C ILE A 179 -8.36 -3.49 -5.42
N SER A 180 -8.64 -3.60 -6.73
CA SER A 180 -9.06 -2.44 -7.54
C SER A 180 -10.31 -1.79 -6.97
N ALA A 181 -11.33 -2.57 -6.61
CA ALA A 181 -12.56 -2.02 -6.06
C ALA A 181 -12.32 -1.32 -4.71
N LEU A 182 -11.48 -1.89 -3.84
CA LEU A 182 -11.09 -1.26 -2.58
C LEU A 182 -10.37 0.07 -2.82
N ILE A 183 -9.39 0.12 -3.72
CA ILE A 183 -8.66 1.35 -4.05
C ILE A 183 -9.65 2.45 -4.49
N HIS A 184 -10.52 2.15 -5.45
CA HIS A 184 -11.46 3.15 -5.97
C HIS A 184 -12.47 3.61 -4.93
N MET A 185 -12.93 2.71 -4.08
CA MET A 185 -13.84 3.06 -2.98
C MET A 185 -13.14 3.95 -1.96
N THR A 186 -11.91 3.63 -1.57
CA THR A 186 -11.10 4.45 -0.66
C THR A 186 -10.86 5.85 -1.24
N HIS A 187 -10.52 5.94 -2.53
CA HIS A 187 -10.39 7.23 -3.23
C HIS A 187 -11.71 8.00 -3.30
N ALA A 188 -12.85 7.32 -3.46
CA ALA A 188 -14.17 7.96 -3.43
C ALA A 188 -14.55 8.53 -2.05
N LEU A 189 -13.82 8.14 -0.99
CA LEU A 189 -13.91 8.72 0.35
C LEU A 189 -12.83 9.78 0.61
N ASP A 190 -12.07 10.19 -0.43
CA ASP A 190 -10.94 11.12 -0.34
C ASP A 190 -9.80 10.62 0.58
N LEU A 191 -9.66 9.30 0.72
CA LEU A 191 -8.64 8.65 1.55
C LEU A 191 -7.45 8.15 0.71
N ILE A 192 -6.27 8.11 1.32
CA ILE A 192 -5.02 7.59 0.75
C ILE A 192 -4.98 6.06 0.91
N VAL A 193 -4.51 5.34 -0.11
CA VAL A 193 -4.32 3.88 -0.05
C VAL A 193 -2.84 3.52 0.07
N VAL A 194 -2.51 2.71 1.07
CA VAL A 194 -1.21 2.04 1.21
C VAL A 194 -1.42 0.55 0.95
N ALA A 195 -0.69 -0.04 0.00
CA ALA A 195 -0.67 -1.49 -0.18
C ALA A 195 0.48 -2.13 0.61
N GLU A 196 0.17 -3.07 1.50
CA GLU A 196 1.17 -3.74 2.34
C GLU A 196 1.57 -5.12 1.83
N GLY A 197 2.67 -5.65 2.35
CA GLY A 197 3.16 -6.98 1.97
C GLY A 197 3.61 -7.07 0.52
N LEU A 198 4.15 -5.97 -0.03
CA LEU A 198 4.76 -5.96 -1.36
C LEU A 198 6.12 -6.68 -1.33
N GLU A 199 6.07 -8.00 -1.21
CA GLU A 199 7.24 -8.89 -1.09
C GLU A 199 7.91 -9.16 -2.44
N HIS A 200 7.20 -8.91 -3.55
CA HIS A 200 7.69 -9.19 -4.90
C HIS A 200 7.42 -8.04 -5.89
N PRO A 201 8.28 -7.85 -6.91
CA PRO A 201 8.15 -6.75 -7.86
C PRO A 201 6.85 -6.74 -8.68
N ASP A 202 6.25 -7.90 -8.94
CA ASP A 202 4.98 -8.06 -9.64
C ASP A 202 3.78 -7.54 -8.84
N LEU A 203 3.77 -7.72 -7.51
CA LEU A 203 2.79 -7.09 -6.63
C LEU A 203 2.93 -5.57 -6.64
N ILE A 204 4.16 -5.04 -6.59
CA ILE A 204 4.43 -3.60 -6.70
C ILE A 204 3.88 -3.08 -8.03
N GLU A 205 4.18 -3.76 -9.14
CA GLU A 205 3.69 -3.38 -10.47
C GLU A 205 2.15 -3.36 -10.49
N ALA A 206 1.51 -4.43 -10.03
CA ALA A 206 0.06 -4.57 -10.03
C ALA A 206 -0.64 -3.48 -9.22
N VAL A 207 -0.27 -3.25 -7.95
CA VAL A 207 -0.95 -2.24 -7.11
C VAL A 207 -0.71 -0.82 -7.61
N ARG A 208 0.47 -0.53 -8.17
CA ARG A 208 0.77 0.76 -8.82
C ARG A 208 -0.11 0.97 -10.05
N ILE A 209 -0.29 -0.07 -10.87
CA ILE A 209 -1.20 -0.01 -12.01
C ILE A 209 -2.63 0.22 -11.51
N LEU A 210 -3.08 -0.48 -10.46
CA LEU A 210 -4.43 -0.31 -9.91
C LEU A 210 -4.67 1.07 -9.27
N GLY A 211 -3.61 1.81 -8.97
CA GLY A 211 -3.70 3.19 -8.48
C GLY A 211 -3.48 3.34 -6.98
N ALA A 212 -2.88 2.38 -6.28
CA ALA A 212 -2.48 2.58 -4.89
C ALA A 212 -1.49 3.75 -4.78
N ASP A 213 -1.71 4.64 -3.82
CA ASP A 213 -0.93 5.88 -3.65
C ASP A 213 0.47 5.58 -3.08
N MET A 214 0.53 4.66 -2.13
CA MET A 214 1.74 4.23 -1.44
C MET A 214 1.84 2.71 -1.37
N GLY A 215 3.04 2.21 -1.08
CA GLY A 215 3.26 0.78 -0.92
C GLY A 215 4.39 0.49 0.06
N GLN A 216 4.27 -0.63 0.76
CA GLN A 216 5.21 -1.12 1.77
C GLN A 216 5.43 -2.62 1.62
N GLY A 217 6.67 -3.08 1.73
CA GLY A 217 7.02 -4.50 1.68
C GLY A 217 8.48 -4.76 1.37
N TYR A 218 8.87 -6.03 1.46
CA TYR A 218 10.28 -6.45 1.36
C TYR A 218 10.91 -6.24 -0.01
N ALA A 219 10.13 -6.24 -1.11
CA ALA A 219 10.67 -5.87 -2.42
C ALA A 219 11.01 -4.37 -2.54
N ILE A 220 10.60 -3.54 -1.57
CA ILE A 220 11.04 -2.15 -1.44
C ILE A 220 12.24 -2.08 -0.50
N ALA A 221 12.04 -2.51 0.75
CA ALA A 221 13.08 -2.64 1.76
C ALA A 221 12.59 -3.54 2.92
N HIS A 222 13.50 -4.31 3.49
CA HIS A 222 13.26 -4.90 4.81
C HIS A 222 13.24 -3.81 5.90
N PRO A 223 12.70 -4.08 7.10
CA PRO A 223 12.88 -3.20 8.26
C PRO A 223 14.37 -2.97 8.54
N LEU A 224 14.79 -1.71 8.53
CA LEU A 224 16.18 -1.31 8.74
C LEU A 224 16.35 -0.55 10.05
N PRO A 225 17.48 -0.70 10.76
CA PRO A 225 17.87 0.26 11.78
C PRO A 225 18.15 1.64 11.16
N PRO A 226 18.05 2.73 11.92
CA PRO A 226 18.15 4.09 11.38
C PRO A 226 19.42 4.37 10.57
N GLU A 227 20.56 3.82 10.98
CA GLU A 227 21.84 4.02 10.31
C GLU A 227 21.84 3.41 8.90
N GLN A 228 21.30 2.18 8.77
CA GLN A 228 21.20 1.48 7.50
C GLN A 228 20.14 2.10 6.57
N PHE A 229 19.07 2.66 7.15
CA PHE A 229 18.06 3.38 6.36
C PHE A 229 18.66 4.56 5.59
N THR A 230 19.53 5.36 6.22
CA THR A 230 20.15 6.51 5.54
C THR A 230 21.00 6.10 4.34
N GLU A 231 21.72 4.98 4.46
CA GLU A 231 22.54 4.45 3.38
C GLU A 231 21.68 3.85 2.25
N TRP A 232 20.65 3.08 2.62
CA TRP A 232 19.68 2.56 1.66
C TRP A 232 19.02 3.69 0.87
N LEU A 233 18.62 4.79 1.52
CA LEU A 233 17.98 5.92 0.85
C LEU A 233 18.86 6.55 -0.24
N ARG A 234 20.19 6.59 -0.03
CA ARG A 234 21.16 7.09 -1.01
C ARG A 234 21.42 6.13 -2.17
N THR A 235 21.38 4.83 -1.90
CA THR A 235 21.81 3.78 -2.84
C THR A 235 20.67 3.01 -3.50
N ARG A 236 19.41 3.26 -3.09
CA ARG A 236 18.24 2.52 -3.57
C ARG A 236 18.15 2.58 -5.10
N PRO A 237 17.80 1.46 -5.77
CA PRO A 237 17.54 1.47 -7.19
C PRO A 237 16.26 2.28 -7.49
N PRO A 238 16.15 2.87 -8.69
CA PRO A 238 14.89 3.45 -9.12
C PRO A 238 13.81 2.36 -9.19
N LEU A 239 12.59 2.69 -8.75
CA LEU A 239 11.46 1.78 -8.95
C LEU A 239 11.24 1.50 -10.43
N VAL A 240 10.81 0.28 -10.73
CA VAL A 240 10.49 -0.20 -12.08
C VAL A 240 9.44 0.71 -12.73
N ASP A 241 9.66 1.06 -13.99
CA ASP A 241 8.70 1.78 -14.81
C ASP A 241 7.46 0.92 -15.05
N THR A 242 6.31 1.40 -14.58
CA THR A 242 5.00 0.75 -14.70
C THR A 242 4.16 1.28 -15.86
N SER A 243 4.77 1.98 -16.82
CA SER A 243 4.07 2.50 -18.02
C SER A 243 3.45 1.39 -18.88
N TYR A 244 3.92 0.16 -18.73
CA TYR A 244 3.38 -1.05 -19.37
C TYR A 244 3.63 -2.25 -18.44
N PRO A 245 2.78 -3.29 -18.51
CA PRO A 245 2.90 -4.44 -17.64
C PRO A 245 4.06 -5.34 -18.10
N ARG A 246 4.90 -5.76 -17.16
CA ARG A 246 6.02 -6.69 -17.38
C ARG A 246 5.77 -8.04 -16.73
N THR A 247 4.80 -8.11 -15.83
CA THR A 247 4.46 -9.30 -15.05
C THR A 247 3.03 -9.74 -15.34
N PRO A 248 2.70 -11.03 -15.16
CA PRO A 248 1.33 -11.53 -15.31
C PRO A 248 0.32 -10.78 -14.44
N LEU A 249 0.63 -10.50 -13.17
CA LEU A 249 -0.23 -9.73 -12.28
C LEU A 249 -0.43 -8.29 -12.77
N GLY A 250 0.64 -7.64 -13.24
CA GLY A 250 0.54 -6.32 -13.88
C GLY A 250 -0.33 -6.36 -15.15
N ALA A 251 -0.20 -7.39 -15.98
CA ALA A 251 -1.00 -7.53 -17.20
C ALA A 251 -2.49 -7.72 -16.88
N ILE A 252 -2.82 -8.50 -15.85
CA ILE A 252 -4.19 -8.63 -15.34
C ILE A 252 -4.71 -7.29 -14.82
N ALA A 253 -3.90 -6.55 -14.06
CA ALA A 253 -4.26 -5.23 -13.53
C ALA A 253 -4.52 -4.20 -14.65
N VAL A 254 -3.65 -4.12 -15.66
CA VAL A 254 -3.86 -3.25 -16.83
C VAL A 254 -5.12 -3.65 -17.57
N HIS A 255 -5.28 -4.93 -17.88
CA HIS A 255 -6.44 -5.44 -18.61
C HIS A 255 -7.74 -5.14 -17.85
N TRP A 256 -7.75 -5.30 -16.52
CA TRP A 256 -8.88 -4.91 -15.67
C TRP A 256 -9.20 -3.42 -15.76
N ARG A 257 -8.18 -2.55 -15.70
CA ARG A 257 -8.37 -1.10 -15.81
C ARG A 257 -8.91 -0.66 -17.16
N MET A 258 -8.42 -1.26 -18.24
CA MET A 258 -8.89 -0.99 -19.60
C MET A 258 -10.40 -1.24 -19.75
N ILE A 259 -10.92 -2.28 -19.09
CA ILE A 259 -12.34 -2.64 -19.16
C ILE A 259 -13.22 -1.68 -18.36
N ASN A 260 -12.79 -1.28 -17.16
CA ASN A 260 -13.71 -0.69 -16.17
C ASN A 260 -13.58 0.82 -15.97
N TYR A 261 -12.43 1.43 -16.28
CA TYR A 261 -12.15 2.82 -15.89
C TYR A 261 -11.82 3.74 -17.08
N ALA A 262 -12.32 3.37 -18.27
CA ALA A 262 -12.29 4.19 -19.47
C ALA A 262 -10.89 4.75 -19.81
N ILE A 263 -9.97 3.87 -20.22
CA ILE A 263 -9.35 4.20 -21.52
C ILE A 263 -10.47 3.93 -22.51
N PRO A 264 -11.03 4.96 -23.18
CA PRO A 264 -12.23 4.73 -23.95
C PRO A 264 -11.92 3.68 -25.03
N MET A 265 -12.56 2.50 -24.96
CA MET A 265 -12.49 1.53 -26.06
C MET A 265 -12.89 2.18 -27.40
N ASN A 266 -13.64 3.29 -27.36
CA ASN A 266 -13.98 4.08 -28.54
C ASN A 266 -12.88 5.05 -29.03
N GLN A 267 -11.90 5.44 -28.20
CA GLN A 267 -10.67 6.14 -28.63
C GLN A 267 -9.57 5.14 -29.02
N MET A 268 -9.76 3.88 -28.64
CA MET A 268 -9.08 2.71 -29.17
C MET A 268 -9.94 2.03 -30.24
N ALA A 269 -10.44 2.76 -31.24
CA ALA A 269 -11.15 2.21 -32.40
C ALA A 269 -10.47 2.65 -33.71
N GLY A 270 -9.76 1.73 -34.38
CA GLY A 270 -8.95 1.94 -35.59
C GLY A 270 -8.09 0.71 -35.93
N GLU A 271 -7.70 0.53 -37.19
CA GLU A 271 -6.84 -0.59 -37.60
C GLU A 271 -5.46 -0.52 -36.92
N GLY A 272 -5.02 -1.62 -36.27
CA GLY A 272 -3.69 -1.72 -35.62
C GLY A 272 -3.65 -1.62 -34.09
N LEU A 273 -4.80 -1.59 -33.40
CA LEU A 273 -4.88 -1.33 -31.95
C LEU A 273 -4.39 -2.42 -31.01
N ALA A 274 -4.52 -3.69 -31.39
CA ALA A 274 -3.93 -4.77 -30.59
C ALA A 274 -2.44 -4.47 -30.40
N ASN A 275 -1.75 -3.97 -31.44
CA ASN A 275 -0.33 -3.65 -31.37
C ASN A 275 0.00 -2.48 -30.42
N ASN A 276 -0.97 -1.59 -30.16
CA ASN A 276 -0.84 -0.45 -29.24
C ASN A 276 -1.39 -0.73 -27.83
N CYS A 277 -1.97 -1.92 -27.62
CA CYS A 277 -2.44 -2.36 -26.31
C CYS A 277 -1.23 -2.68 -25.42
N PRO A 278 -1.18 -2.19 -24.16
CA PRO A 278 -0.07 -2.54 -23.27
C PRO A 278 0.01 -4.05 -22.97
N VAL A 279 -1.12 -4.77 -23.04
CA VAL A 279 -1.15 -6.25 -22.91
C VAL A 279 -0.45 -6.93 -24.11
N ASN A 280 -0.55 -6.37 -25.31
CA ASN A 280 0.19 -6.88 -26.47
C ASN A 280 1.69 -6.70 -26.32
N ARG A 281 2.13 -5.58 -25.74
CA ARG A 281 3.54 -5.37 -25.43
C ARG A 281 4.04 -6.43 -24.46
N PHE A 282 3.27 -6.76 -23.43
CA PHE A 282 3.56 -7.88 -22.53
C PHE A 282 3.66 -9.22 -23.27
N ILE A 283 2.70 -9.53 -24.16
CA ILE A 283 2.73 -10.75 -24.99
C ILE A 283 4.04 -10.85 -25.79
N ILE A 284 4.48 -9.76 -26.44
CA ILE A 284 5.72 -9.73 -27.22
C ILE A 284 6.94 -9.89 -26.32
N GLU A 285 7.03 -9.11 -25.23
CA GLU A 285 8.19 -9.14 -24.32
C GLU A 285 8.35 -10.51 -23.61
N GLN A 286 7.24 -11.22 -23.36
CA GLN A 286 7.22 -12.57 -22.81
C GLN A 286 7.33 -13.68 -23.88
N GLN A 287 7.51 -13.32 -25.16
CA GLN A 287 7.62 -14.27 -26.28
C GLN A 287 6.39 -15.20 -26.42
N LEU A 288 5.20 -14.67 -26.18
CA LEU A 288 3.93 -15.39 -26.21
C LEU A 288 3.15 -15.21 -27.54
N GLU A 289 3.80 -14.68 -28.58
CA GLU A 289 3.19 -14.52 -29.90
C GLU A 289 2.76 -15.88 -30.47
N GLY A 290 1.55 -15.96 -31.03
CA GLY A 290 0.96 -17.21 -31.51
C GLY A 290 0.41 -18.15 -30.42
N SER A 291 0.52 -17.78 -29.14
CA SER A 291 -0.10 -18.52 -28.04
C SER A 291 -1.63 -18.38 -28.02
N ALA A 292 -2.29 -19.18 -27.17
CA ALA A 292 -3.71 -19.03 -26.91
C ALA A 292 -4.07 -17.63 -26.36
N LEU A 293 -3.18 -17.04 -25.56
CA LEU A 293 -3.34 -15.69 -25.03
C LEU A 293 -3.33 -14.64 -26.15
N ASP A 294 -2.35 -14.72 -27.05
CA ASP A 294 -2.26 -13.81 -28.20
C ASP A 294 -3.49 -13.92 -29.11
N ALA A 295 -3.93 -15.15 -29.41
CA ALA A 295 -5.13 -15.39 -30.20
C ALA A 295 -6.39 -14.81 -29.54
N ALA A 296 -6.61 -15.08 -28.25
CA ALA A 296 -7.75 -14.55 -27.50
C ALA A 296 -7.72 -13.01 -27.41
N HIS A 297 -6.55 -12.42 -27.18
CA HIS A 297 -6.34 -10.98 -27.13
C HIS A 297 -6.65 -10.29 -28.47
N ARG A 298 -6.20 -10.85 -29.60
CA ARG A 298 -6.52 -10.31 -30.94
C ARG A 298 -8.01 -10.46 -31.27
N ALA A 299 -8.60 -11.60 -30.93
CA ALA A 299 -10.03 -11.82 -31.10
C ALA A 299 -10.86 -10.80 -30.30
N LEU A 300 -10.49 -10.54 -29.05
CA LEU A 300 -11.11 -9.51 -28.21
C LEU A 300 -11.15 -8.14 -28.89
N HIS A 301 -10.01 -7.65 -29.36
CA HIS A 301 -9.93 -6.34 -30.02
C HIS A 301 -10.74 -6.30 -31.33
N THR A 302 -10.76 -7.41 -32.07
CA THR A 302 -11.53 -7.54 -33.31
C THR A 302 -13.04 -7.49 -33.04
N ALA A 303 -13.50 -8.23 -32.03
CA ALA A 303 -14.90 -8.24 -31.60
C ALA A 303 -15.33 -6.87 -31.05
N ALA A 304 -14.52 -6.23 -30.19
CA ALA A 304 -14.80 -4.92 -29.63
C ALA A 304 -14.91 -3.83 -30.70
N HIS A 305 -14.06 -3.88 -31.73
CA HIS A 305 -14.09 -2.93 -32.85
C HIS A 305 -15.31 -3.15 -33.77
N SER A 306 -15.64 -4.41 -34.07
CA SER A 306 -16.69 -4.74 -35.05
C SER A 306 -18.12 -4.69 -34.47
N GLN A 307 -18.29 -5.08 -33.20
CA GLN A 307 -19.60 -5.29 -32.57
C GLN A 307 -19.86 -4.38 -31.36
N GLY A 308 -18.94 -3.45 -31.09
CA GLY A 308 -18.97 -2.59 -29.91
C GLY A 308 -18.48 -3.30 -28.64
N SER A 309 -18.23 -2.51 -27.59
CA SER A 309 -17.58 -2.99 -26.35
C SER A 309 -18.49 -3.68 -25.34
N HIS A 310 -19.81 -3.66 -25.56
CA HIS A 310 -20.81 -4.12 -24.60
C HIS A 310 -21.68 -5.22 -25.22
N ASN A 311 -21.09 -6.39 -25.48
CA ASN A 311 -21.80 -7.57 -25.98
C ASN A 311 -21.25 -8.87 -25.36
N ALA A 312 -22.04 -9.95 -25.46
CA ALA A 312 -21.72 -11.23 -24.82
C ALA A 312 -20.40 -11.85 -25.30
N GLU A 313 -20.07 -11.72 -26.58
CA GLU A 313 -18.83 -12.26 -27.16
C GLU A 313 -17.60 -11.53 -26.59
N VAL A 314 -17.64 -10.20 -26.51
CA VAL A 314 -16.58 -9.39 -25.91
C VAL A 314 -16.41 -9.76 -24.44
N TYR A 315 -17.47 -9.89 -23.66
CA TYR A 315 -17.35 -10.31 -22.25
C TYR A 315 -16.72 -11.71 -22.12
N GLN A 316 -17.11 -12.66 -22.98
CA GLN A 316 -16.50 -14.00 -22.99
C GLN A 316 -15.00 -13.93 -23.29
N LEU A 317 -14.59 -13.15 -24.29
CA LEU A 317 -13.18 -12.96 -24.65
C LEU A 317 -12.40 -12.22 -23.55
N LEU A 318 -13.00 -11.24 -22.87
CA LEU A 318 -12.40 -10.57 -21.71
C LEU A 318 -12.09 -11.58 -20.59
N HIS A 319 -13.03 -12.46 -20.27
CA HIS A 319 -12.83 -13.50 -19.27
C HIS A 319 -11.77 -14.51 -19.71
N GLN A 320 -11.75 -14.89 -21.00
CA GLN A 320 -10.75 -15.79 -21.55
C GLN A 320 -9.33 -15.22 -21.46
N VAL A 321 -9.14 -13.95 -21.84
CA VAL A 321 -7.83 -13.26 -21.72
C VAL A 321 -7.38 -13.21 -20.27
N GLN A 322 -8.29 -12.88 -19.33
CA GLN A 322 -7.95 -12.86 -17.90
C GLN A 322 -7.55 -14.25 -17.37
N ALA A 323 -8.24 -15.31 -17.77
CA ALA A 323 -7.92 -16.67 -17.37
C ALA A 323 -6.53 -17.10 -17.88
N LEU A 324 -6.24 -16.82 -19.17
CA LEU A 324 -4.95 -17.16 -19.78
C LEU A 324 -3.79 -16.35 -19.18
N LEU A 325 -4.02 -15.09 -18.80
CA LEU A 325 -3.02 -14.32 -18.06
C LEU A 325 -2.77 -14.89 -16.65
N ALA A 326 -3.82 -15.39 -15.98
CA ALA A 326 -3.69 -15.98 -14.65
C ALA A 326 -2.91 -17.29 -14.65
N GLU A 327 -3.00 -18.09 -15.72
CA GLU A 327 -2.19 -19.30 -15.90
C GLU A 327 -0.67 -19.01 -15.94
N LEU A 328 -0.28 -17.77 -16.26
CA LEU A 328 1.13 -17.34 -16.27
C LEU A 328 1.62 -16.88 -14.89
N VAL A 329 0.72 -16.68 -13.91
CA VAL A 329 1.09 -16.23 -12.56
C VAL A 329 1.78 -17.38 -11.82
N VAL A 330 3.02 -17.16 -11.42
CA VAL A 330 3.80 -18.12 -10.64
C VAL A 330 3.85 -17.63 -9.19
N LYS A 331 3.33 -18.45 -8.26
CA LYS A 331 3.45 -18.18 -6.84
C LYS A 331 4.91 -18.30 -6.40
N PRO A 332 5.51 -17.25 -5.82
CA PRO A 332 6.87 -17.31 -5.31
C PRO A 332 7.01 -18.34 -4.19
N ASP A 333 8.19 -18.97 -4.09
CA ASP A 333 8.48 -19.90 -3.01
C ASP A 333 8.45 -19.14 -1.66
N PRO A 334 7.68 -19.60 -0.66
CA PRO A 334 7.61 -18.95 0.65
C PRO A 334 8.95 -18.89 1.41
N THR A 335 10.01 -19.54 0.90
CA THR A 335 11.34 -19.59 1.51
C THR A 335 12.40 -18.74 0.81
N ALA A 336 12.06 -18.06 -0.29
CA ALA A 336 12.99 -17.28 -1.12
C ALA A 336 13.20 -15.84 -0.64
#